data_AF-A0A480AW78-F1
#
_entry.id   AF-A0A480AW78-F1
#
_cell.length_a   1.000
_cell.length_b   1.000
_cell.length_c   1.000
_cell.angle_alpha   90.00
_cell.angle_beta   90.00
_cell.angle_gamma   90.00
#
_symmetry.space_group_name_H-M   'P 1'
#
loop_
_entity.id
_entity.type
_entity.pdbx_description
1 polymer ?
#
loop_
_entity_poly.entity_id
_entity_poly.type
_entity_poly.pdbx_seq_one_letter_code
_entity_poly.pdbx_strand_id
1 'polypeptide(L)'
;MTNDDHSPSDDPIAGAFPVPFTADELRADAQSVLLLLTRQLHFIFGRSDRPHLAEQASLLGVQGDADINDPDMTPSALGLRYEHVKTTHLAETMEELYSYAFHGLQDLASADMDSESAAAWCSVVVHDLANSAFVREWGSYRPAGEVEGAVARFMLVCETAQARRILEGHDDNFMDWASPTQHGGLTMRQMALLSGMTEASVRTLSNPKRRNALVTVNDGKNVMVEIGAAKTWLQAKGRYLPIRRTNRDGQIDLAAKRFNDTDDLRWALDQRLQYLLGQDAAAKVRHQLDAIDPQLVDGGDAARPTLRLTAALMADAQAMAGIGVALNLPGELLALRAAEAHARDVLAGLEQQLQRHIKAAATAP
;
A
#
# COMPACT_ATOMS: atom_id res chain seq x y z
N MET A 1 -36.76 48.94 14.25
CA MET A 1 -36.28 47.82 15.08
C MET A 1 -36.76 46.54 14.41
N THR A 2 -36.02 46.10 13.40
CA THR A 2 -36.23 44.85 12.68
C THR A 2 -35.29 43.82 13.29
N ASN A 3 -35.87 42.80 13.93
CA ASN A 3 -35.13 41.62 14.38
C ASN A 3 -34.77 40.80 13.15
N ASP A 4 -33.53 40.95 12.67
CA ASP A 4 -32.94 39.99 11.75
C ASP A 4 -32.56 38.74 12.54
N ASP A 5 -33.46 37.77 12.47
CA ASP A 5 -33.31 36.41 12.93
C ASP A 5 -32.26 35.70 12.03
N HIS A 6 -30.99 35.96 12.31
CA HIS A 6 -29.88 35.15 11.80
C HIS A 6 -29.90 33.80 12.54
N SER A 7 -30.80 32.94 12.11
CA SER A 7 -30.63 31.50 12.31
C SER A 7 -29.26 31.12 11.74
N PRO A 8 -28.36 30.51 12.53
CA PRO A 8 -27.13 29.95 11.99
C PRO A 8 -27.52 28.91 10.95
N SER A 9 -26.99 29.06 9.74
CA SER A 9 -27.11 28.06 8.70
C SER A 9 -26.69 26.71 9.26
N ASP A 10 -27.52 25.69 9.02
CA ASP A 10 -27.15 24.28 9.08
C ASP A 10 -26.09 23.97 8.01
N ASP A 11 -24.92 24.60 8.11
CA ASP A 11 -23.75 24.20 7.33
C ASP A 11 -23.19 22.95 8.01
N PRO A 12 -23.18 21.79 7.33
CA PRO A 12 -22.67 20.56 7.91
C PRO A 12 -21.21 20.78 8.33
N ILE A 13 -20.95 20.48 9.59
CA ILE A 13 -19.64 20.49 10.22
C ILE A 13 -18.61 19.85 9.28
N ALA A 14 -17.52 20.61 9.05
CA ALA A 14 -16.25 20.21 8.45
C ALA A 14 -16.00 18.69 8.49
N GLY A 15 -15.81 18.00 7.38
CA GLY A 15 -14.92 18.36 6.27
C GLY A 15 -14.02 17.15 6.01
N ALA A 16 -14.60 15.95 5.95
CA ALA A 16 -13.85 14.77 5.57
C ALA A 16 -13.54 14.84 4.06
N PHE A 17 -12.32 14.50 3.69
CA PHE A 17 -11.96 14.27 2.29
C PHE A 17 -12.90 13.20 1.73
N PRO A 18 -13.54 13.42 0.56
CA PRO A 18 -14.50 12.47 0.03
C PRO A 18 -13.79 11.18 -0.40
N VAL A 19 -14.27 10.05 0.11
CA VAL A 19 -13.80 8.72 -0.25
C VAL A 19 -14.85 8.12 -1.21
N PRO A 20 -14.54 7.98 -2.51
CA PRO A 20 -15.54 7.69 -3.54
C PRO A 20 -16.01 6.23 -3.56
N PHE A 21 -15.24 5.32 -2.96
CA PHE A 21 -15.54 3.90 -2.82
C PHE A 21 -14.72 3.32 -1.66
N THR A 22 -15.13 2.17 -1.15
CA THR A 22 -14.56 1.50 0.01
C THR A 22 -13.30 0.68 -0.33
N ALA A 23 -12.52 0.32 0.69
CA ALA A 23 -11.39 -0.60 0.52
C ALA A 23 -11.84 -1.99 0.03
N ASP A 24 -13.04 -2.45 0.41
CA ASP A 24 -13.56 -3.73 -0.05
C ASP A 24 -13.94 -3.70 -1.54
N GLU A 25 -14.45 -2.56 -2.03
CA GLU A 25 -14.64 -2.34 -3.48
C GLU A 25 -13.29 -2.36 -4.22
N LEU A 26 -12.26 -1.71 -3.69
CA LEU A 26 -10.91 -1.77 -4.26
C LEU A 26 -10.37 -3.22 -4.32
N ARG A 27 -10.62 -4.02 -3.30
CA ARG A 27 -10.21 -5.44 -3.25
C ARG A 27 -10.95 -6.29 -4.27
N ALA A 28 -12.23 -6.01 -4.50
CA ALA A 28 -13.00 -6.63 -5.59
C ALA A 28 -12.47 -6.22 -6.96
N ASP A 29 -12.08 -4.95 -7.12
CA ASP A 29 -11.45 -4.44 -8.34
C ASP A 29 -10.12 -5.14 -8.60
N ALA A 30 -9.29 -5.36 -7.57
CA ALA A 30 -8.02 -6.08 -7.70
C ALA A 30 -8.21 -7.49 -8.27
N GLN A 31 -9.23 -8.23 -7.81
CA GLN A 31 -9.55 -9.55 -8.35
C GLN A 31 -9.96 -9.46 -9.83
N SER A 32 -10.80 -8.47 -10.17
CA SER A 32 -11.29 -8.26 -11.54
C SER A 32 -10.19 -7.88 -12.51
N VAL A 33 -9.30 -6.97 -12.11
CA VAL A 33 -8.16 -6.50 -12.91
C VAL A 33 -7.12 -7.62 -13.09
N LEU A 34 -6.83 -8.40 -12.05
CA LEU A 34 -5.90 -9.53 -12.19
C LEU A 34 -6.46 -10.63 -13.09
N LEU A 35 -7.74 -10.97 -12.94
CA LEU A 35 -8.40 -11.91 -13.85
C LEU A 35 -8.34 -11.44 -15.30
N LEU A 36 -8.57 -10.16 -15.55
CA LEU A 36 -8.43 -9.55 -16.89
C LEU A 36 -7.00 -9.67 -17.43
N LEU A 37 -5.98 -9.35 -16.62
CA LEU A 37 -4.58 -9.48 -17.02
C LEU A 37 -4.22 -10.93 -17.34
N THR A 38 -4.68 -11.89 -16.54
CA THR A 38 -4.46 -13.31 -16.81
C THR A 38 -5.13 -13.75 -18.10
N ARG A 39 -6.35 -13.29 -18.39
CA ARG A 39 -7.00 -13.52 -19.68
C ARG A 39 -6.18 -12.95 -20.84
N GLN A 40 -5.71 -11.71 -20.73
CA GLN A 40 -4.90 -11.09 -21.76
C GLN A 40 -3.61 -11.88 -22.03
N LEU A 41 -2.91 -12.30 -20.96
CA LEU A 41 -1.72 -13.16 -21.07
C LEU A 41 -2.07 -14.51 -21.71
N HIS A 42 -3.22 -15.08 -21.37
CA HIS A 42 -3.69 -16.32 -21.99
C HIS A 42 -3.96 -16.16 -23.49
N PHE A 43 -4.60 -15.07 -23.94
CA PHE A 43 -4.80 -14.82 -25.37
C PHE A 43 -3.48 -14.66 -26.15
N ILE A 44 -2.43 -14.13 -25.51
CA ILE A 44 -1.11 -13.92 -26.14
C ILE A 44 -0.29 -15.21 -26.19
N PHE A 45 -0.24 -15.95 -25.08
CA PHE A 45 0.67 -17.09 -24.91
C PHE A 45 -0.01 -18.46 -24.95
N GLY A 46 -1.35 -18.49 -24.90
CA GLY A 46 -2.15 -19.71 -24.93
C GLY A 46 -1.89 -20.50 -26.20
N ARG A 47 -1.17 -21.62 -26.04
CA ARG A 47 -1.13 -22.67 -27.07
C ARG A 47 -2.40 -23.51 -26.95
N SER A 48 -2.90 -24.00 -28.08
CA SER A 48 -4.04 -24.93 -28.16
C SER A 48 -3.84 -26.21 -27.34
N ASP A 49 -2.60 -26.54 -26.98
CA ASP A 49 -2.25 -27.67 -26.11
C ASP A 49 -2.14 -27.21 -24.64
N ARG A 50 -2.93 -27.87 -23.78
CA ARG A 50 -3.51 -27.37 -22.52
C ARG A 50 -2.69 -27.36 -21.19
N PRO A 51 -1.36 -27.57 -21.07
CA PRO A 51 -0.72 -27.58 -19.74
C PRO A 51 -0.66 -26.22 -19.02
N HIS A 52 -0.48 -25.11 -19.75
CA HIS A 52 -0.17 -23.81 -19.13
C HIS A 52 -1.37 -23.10 -18.50
N LEU A 53 -2.60 -23.45 -18.92
CA LEU A 53 -3.84 -22.90 -18.37
C LEU A 53 -4.07 -23.34 -16.92
N ALA A 54 -3.85 -24.62 -16.63
CA ALA A 54 -4.01 -25.16 -15.30
C ALA A 54 -2.99 -24.56 -14.31
N GLU A 55 -1.77 -24.30 -14.78
CA GLU A 55 -0.71 -23.68 -13.98
C GLU A 55 -1.03 -22.21 -13.66
N GLN A 56 -1.49 -21.43 -14.65
CA GLN A 56 -1.90 -20.03 -14.45
C GLN A 56 -3.17 -19.89 -13.59
N ALA A 57 -4.16 -20.76 -13.79
CA ALA A 57 -5.36 -20.82 -12.95
C ALA A 57 -5.02 -21.23 -11.52
N SER A 58 -4.08 -22.17 -11.34
CA SER A 58 -3.57 -22.57 -10.03
C SER A 58 -2.83 -21.44 -9.32
N LEU A 59 -2.09 -20.59 -10.05
CA LEU A 59 -1.43 -19.42 -9.47
C LEU A 59 -2.44 -18.40 -8.91
N LEU A 60 -3.63 -18.30 -9.51
CA LEU A 60 -4.74 -17.48 -9.00
C LEU A 60 -5.62 -18.21 -7.97
N GLY A 61 -5.33 -19.48 -7.66
CA GLY A 61 -6.17 -20.29 -6.78
C GLY A 61 -7.58 -20.57 -7.33
N VAL A 62 -7.77 -20.48 -8.66
CA VAL A 62 -9.02 -20.83 -9.32
C VAL A 62 -9.22 -22.34 -9.23
N GLN A 63 -10.36 -22.77 -8.71
CA GLN A 63 -10.68 -24.18 -8.52
C GLN A 63 -11.57 -24.70 -9.66
N GLY A 64 -11.21 -25.86 -10.23
CA GLY A 64 -12.03 -26.62 -11.17
C GLY A 64 -11.73 -26.39 -12.65
N ASP A 65 -12.52 -27.02 -13.51
CA ASP A 65 -12.39 -27.00 -14.99
C ASP A 65 -13.06 -25.75 -15.62
N ALA A 66 -13.23 -24.67 -14.85
CA ALA A 66 -13.89 -23.46 -15.35
C ALA A 66 -13.02 -22.80 -16.44
N ASP A 67 -13.64 -22.44 -17.57
CA ASP A 67 -12.95 -21.74 -18.64
C ASP A 67 -12.71 -20.28 -18.24
N ILE A 68 -11.46 -19.95 -17.91
CA ILE A 68 -11.06 -18.59 -17.53
C ILE A 68 -11.34 -17.58 -18.66
N ASN A 69 -11.43 -18.02 -19.91
CA ASN A 69 -11.72 -17.17 -21.07
C ASN A 69 -13.20 -17.04 -21.37
N ASP A 70 -14.07 -17.70 -20.61
CA ASP A 70 -15.50 -17.46 -20.72
C ASP A 70 -15.76 -16.02 -20.24
N PRO A 71 -16.27 -15.14 -21.13
CA PRO A 71 -16.55 -13.76 -20.79
C PRO A 71 -17.62 -13.66 -19.71
N ASP A 72 -18.42 -14.68 -19.39
CA ASP A 72 -19.43 -14.64 -18.32
C ASP A 72 -18.85 -14.98 -16.92
N MET A 73 -17.63 -15.54 -16.85
CA MET A 73 -17.03 -15.97 -15.57
C MET A 73 -16.49 -14.81 -14.73
N THR A 74 -17.22 -14.37 -13.69
CA THR A 74 -16.74 -13.36 -12.72
C THR A 74 -15.63 -13.93 -11.84
N PRO A 75 -14.85 -13.08 -11.13
CA PRO A 75 -13.96 -13.56 -10.08
C PRO A 75 -14.65 -14.51 -9.09
N SER A 76 -15.85 -14.15 -8.64
CA SER A 76 -16.64 -14.97 -7.71
C SER A 76 -17.08 -16.31 -8.31
N ALA A 77 -17.46 -16.36 -9.59
CA ALA A 77 -17.84 -17.60 -10.29
C ALA A 77 -16.66 -18.58 -10.41
N LEU A 78 -15.43 -18.05 -10.48
CA LEU A 78 -14.18 -18.82 -10.50
C LEU A 78 -13.67 -19.19 -9.10
N GLY A 79 -14.38 -18.80 -8.03
CA GLY A 79 -13.92 -18.96 -6.65
C GLY A 79 -12.70 -18.10 -6.31
N LEU A 80 -12.37 -17.10 -7.13
CA LEU A 80 -11.29 -16.16 -6.86
C LEU A 80 -11.70 -15.23 -5.71
N ARG A 81 -10.85 -15.16 -4.68
CA ARG A 81 -11.05 -14.28 -3.52
C ARG A 81 -9.85 -13.37 -3.36
N TYR A 82 -10.01 -12.29 -2.60
CA TYR A 82 -8.93 -11.33 -2.37
C TYR A 82 -7.71 -12.00 -1.74
N GLU A 83 -7.90 -12.99 -0.87
CA GLU A 83 -6.81 -13.73 -0.23
C GLU A 83 -5.87 -14.44 -1.22
N HIS A 84 -6.36 -14.76 -2.43
CA HIS A 84 -5.56 -15.38 -3.47
C HIS A 84 -4.69 -14.38 -4.23
N VAL A 85 -5.03 -13.08 -4.17
CA VAL A 85 -4.37 -12.02 -4.94
C VAL A 85 -3.68 -10.96 -4.08
N LYS A 86 -3.97 -10.92 -2.78
CA LYS A 86 -3.49 -9.88 -1.86
C LYS A 86 -1.97 -9.77 -1.75
N THR A 87 -1.23 -10.82 -2.11
CA THR A 87 0.25 -10.85 -2.08
C THR A 87 0.87 -10.52 -3.44
N THR A 88 0.06 -10.10 -4.41
CA THR A 88 0.58 -9.63 -5.69
C THR A 88 1.00 -8.17 -5.54
N HIS A 89 2.10 -7.77 -6.20
CA HIS A 89 2.54 -6.38 -6.19
C HIS A 89 1.44 -5.39 -6.61
N LEU A 90 0.61 -5.76 -7.59
CA LEU A 90 -0.52 -4.92 -8.00
C LEU A 90 -1.50 -4.68 -6.84
N ALA A 91 -1.92 -5.73 -6.13
CA ALA A 91 -2.87 -5.60 -5.03
C ALA A 91 -2.30 -4.80 -3.86
N GLU A 92 -1.06 -5.10 -3.44
CA GLU A 92 -0.36 -4.41 -2.35
C GLU A 92 -0.17 -2.92 -2.68
N THR A 93 0.41 -2.62 -3.84
CA THR A 93 0.63 -1.24 -4.29
C THR A 93 -0.67 -0.47 -4.45
N MET A 94 -1.74 -1.07 -4.96
CA MET A 94 -3.03 -0.36 -5.08
C MET A 94 -3.67 -0.08 -3.71
N GLU A 95 -3.55 -0.97 -2.72
CA GLU A 95 -4.01 -0.70 -1.36
C GLU A 95 -3.19 0.41 -0.69
N GLU A 96 -1.87 0.44 -0.91
CA GLU A 96 -0.98 1.50 -0.43
C GLU A 96 -1.35 2.85 -1.06
N LEU A 97 -1.46 2.91 -2.39
CA LEU A 97 -1.85 4.11 -3.12
C LEU A 97 -3.25 4.58 -2.71
N TYR A 98 -4.21 3.67 -2.48
CA TYR A 98 -5.54 4.01 -1.98
C TYR A 98 -5.48 4.62 -0.57
N SER A 99 -4.71 4.00 0.32
CA SER A 99 -4.50 4.50 1.70
C SER A 99 -3.87 5.89 1.69
N TYR A 100 -2.91 6.12 0.80
CA TYR A 100 -2.27 7.42 0.62
C TYR A 100 -3.25 8.44 0.02
N ALA A 101 -3.93 8.08 -1.08
CA ALA A 101 -4.83 8.93 -1.85
C ALA A 101 -6.03 9.44 -1.04
N PHE A 102 -6.69 8.57 -0.29
CA PHE A 102 -7.99 8.87 0.35
C PHE A 102 -7.92 9.00 1.87
N HIS A 103 -6.87 8.45 2.50
CA HIS A 103 -6.71 8.48 3.96
C HIS A 103 -5.45 9.23 4.42
N GLY A 104 -4.59 9.67 3.49
CA GLY A 104 -3.36 10.38 3.81
C GLY A 104 -2.39 9.51 4.62
N LEU A 105 -2.48 8.19 4.49
CA LEU A 105 -1.59 7.26 5.20
C LEU A 105 -0.45 6.88 4.27
N GLN A 106 0.78 7.23 4.64
CA GLN A 106 1.98 6.80 3.95
C GLN A 106 2.67 5.73 4.80
N ASP A 107 2.77 4.52 4.28
CA ASP A 107 3.59 3.49 4.91
C ASP A 107 5.08 3.79 4.67
N LEU A 108 5.89 3.67 5.71
CA LEU A 108 7.34 3.85 5.64
C LEU A 108 8.05 2.53 5.30
N ALA A 109 7.36 1.40 5.46
CA ALA A 109 7.88 0.10 5.06
C ALA A 109 7.63 -0.19 3.57
N SER A 110 6.65 0.47 2.95
CA SER A 110 6.39 0.35 1.51
C SER A 110 7.54 0.94 0.70
N ALA A 111 7.73 0.44 -0.52
CA ALA A 111 8.68 1.01 -1.46
C ALA A 111 8.43 2.52 -1.67
N ASP A 112 9.49 3.29 -1.87
CA ASP A 112 9.39 4.70 -2.23
C ASP A 112 8.52 4.85 -3.49
N MET A 113 7.62 5.83 -3.57
CA MET A 113 6.80 6.06 -4.78
C MET A 113 7.50 6.98 -5.79
N ASP A 114 8.74 6.65 -6.16
CA ASP A 114 9.49 7.34 -7.22
C ASP A 114 9.15 6.78 -8.62
N SER A 115 9.88 7.24 -9.65
CA SER A 115 9.65 6.87 -11.05
C SER A 115 10.05 5.43 -11.42
N GLU A 116 10.83 4.74 -10.58
CA GLU A 116 11.25 3.35 -10.79
C GLU A 116 10.51 2.35 -9.87
N SER A 117 9.68 2.89 -8.97
CA SER A 117 8.93 2.14 -7.97
C SER A 117 7.85 1.20 -8.50
N ALA A 118 7.38 0.30 -7.63
CA ALA A 118 6.19 -0.51 -7.90
C ALA A 118 4.95 0.35 -8.21
N ALA A 119 4.80 1.52 -7.57
CA ALA A 119 3.75 2.48 -7.88
C ALA A 119 3.83 3.00 -9.32
N ALA A 120 5.04 3.28 -9.81
CA ALA A 120 5.24 3.72 -11.18
C ALA A 120 4.81 2.63 -12.17
N TRP A 121 5.33 1.42 -12.02
CA TRP A 121 4.99 0.30 -12.90
C TRP A 121 3.50 -0.08 -12.85
N CYS A 122 2.90 -0.13 -11.65
CA CYS A 122 1.46 -0.38 -11.52
C CYS A 122 0.64 0.71 -12.22
N SER A 123 1.03 1.98 -12.08
CA SER A 123 0.32 3.08 -12.74
C SER A 123 0.39 3.00 -14.27
N VAL A 124 1.53 2.56 -14.85
CA VAL A 124 1.67 2.33 -16.30
C VAL A 124 0.72 1.22 -16.74
N VAL A 125 0.71 0.09 -16.04
CA VAL A 125 -0.18 -1.04 -16.36
C VAL A 125 -1.65 -0.61 -16.30
N VAL A 126 -2.05 0.08 -15.23
CA VAL A 126 -3.44 0.56 -15.07
C VAL A 126 -3.83 1.54 -16.18
N HIS A 127 -2.91 2.44 -16.55
CA HIS A 127 -3.15 3.37 -17.64
C HIS A 127 -3.27 2.69 -19.01
N ASP A 128 -2.43 1.69 -19.28
CA ASP A 128 -2.52 0.91 -20.51
C ASP A 128 -3.85 0.15 -20.56
N LEU A 129 -4.30 -0.43 -19.45
CA LEU A 129 -5.61 -1.06 -19.36
C LEU A 129 -6.75 -0.07 -19.58
N ALA A 130 -6.66 1.15 -19.00
CA ALA A 130 -7.68 2.18 -19.15
C ALA A 130 -7.86 2.63 -20.63
N ASN A 131 -6.81 2.51 -21.44
CA ASN A 131 -6.82 2.86 -22.85
C ASN A 131 -6.93 1.63 -23.79
N SER A 132 -6.92 0.42 -23.24
CA SER A 132 -6.80 -0.82 -23.98
C SER A 132 -8.04 -1.13 -24.82
N ALA A 133 -7.80 -1.44 -26.11
CA ALA A 133 -8.86 -1.96 -26.98
C ALA A 133 -9.35 -3.33 -26.51
N PHE A 134 -8.46 -4.16 -25.93
CA PHE A 134 -8.83 -5.46 -25.37
C PHE A 134 -9.85 -5.29 -24.24
N VAL A 135 -9.64 -4.33 -23.33
CA VAL A 135 -10.57 -4.07 -22.22
C VAL A 135 -11.93 -3.61 -22.73
N ARG A 136 -11.96 -2.69 -23.71
CA ARG A 136 -13.22 -2.22 -24.32
C ARG A 136 -13.98 -3.34 -25.01
N GLU A 137 -13.27 -4.18 -25.76
CA GLU A 137 -13.87 -5.33 -26.44
C GLU A 137 -14.35 -6.36 -25.42
N TRP A 138 -13.54 -6.67 -24.41
CA TRP A 138 -13.86 -7.63 -23.35
C TRP A 138 -15.11 -7.21 -22.55
N GLY A 139 -15.20 -5.94 -22.17
CA GLY A 139 -16.34 -5.43 -21.43
C GLY A 139 -17.63 -5.39 -22.24
N SER A 140 -17.55 -5.39 -23.58
CA SER A 140 -18.73 -5.47 -24.46
C SER A 140 -19.50 -6.79 -24.36
N TYR A 141 -18.84 -7.88 -23.93
CA TYR A 141 -19.48 -9.18 -23.74
C TYR A 141 -20.35 -9.25 -22.49
N ARG A 142 -20.19 -8.32 -21.53
CA ARG A 142 -20.96 -8.33 -20.27
C ARG A 142 -21.97 -7.21 -20.17
N PRO A 143 -23.12 -7.46 -19.53
CA PRO A 143 -23.95 -6.38 -19.01
C PRO A 143 -23.19 -5.65 -17.90
N ALA A 144 -23.01 -4.33 -18.06
CA ALA A 144 -22.63 -3.36 -17.03
C ALA A 144 -21.14 -3.12 -16.71
N GLY A 145 -20.22 -3.18 -17.69
CA GLY A 145 -18.94 -2.43 -17.65
C GLY A 145 -18.10 -2.58 -16.37
N GLU A 146 -18.19 -3.74 -15.71
CA GLU A 146 -17.65 -3.99 -14.37
C GLU A 146 -16.13 -3.83 -14.36
N VAL A 147 -15.48 -4.36 -15.41
CA VAL A 147 -14.03 -4.33 -15.58
C VAL A 147 -13.55 -2.91 -15.90
N GLU A 148 -14.23 -2.20 -16.79
CA GLU A 148 -13.94 -0.80 -17.09
C GLU A 148 -14.11 0.07 -15.84
N GLY A 149 -15.13 -0.20 -15.02
CA GLY A 149 -15.35 0.44 -13.74
C GLY A 149 -14.19 0.19 -12.76
N ALA A 150 -13.72 -1.05 -12.65
CA ALA A 150 -12.59 -1.42 -11.79
C ALA A 150 -11.29 -0.73 -12.24
N VAL A 151 -10.99 -0.76 -13.54
CA VAL A 151 -9.81 -0.08 -14.12
C VAL A 151 -9.90 1.44 -13.92
N ALA A 152 -11.08 2.04 -14.10
CA ALA A 152 -11.28 3.47 -13.87
C ALA A 152 -11.08 3.87 -12.39
N ARG A 153 -11.51 3.04 -11.44
CA ARG A 153 -11.27 3.26 -10.00
C ARG A 153 -9.80 3.13 -9.64
N PHE A 154 -9.08 2.15 -10.22
CA PHE A 154 -7.63 2.05 -10.06
C PHE A 154 -6.92 3.29 -10.62
N MET A 155 -7.32 3.77 -11.78
CA MET A 155 -6.74 4.98 -12.35
C MET A 155 -7.01 6.21 -11.47
N LEU A 156 -8.23 6.33 -10.91
CA LEU A 156 -8.57 7.38 -9.95
C LEU A 156 -7.67 7.35 -8.70
N VAL A 157 -7.36 6.16 -8.17
CA VAL A 157 -6.44 5.98 -7.04
C VAL A 157 -5.05 6.49 -7.39
N CYS A 158 -4.48 6.03 -8.51
CA CYS A 158 -3.15 6.45 -8.95
C CYS A 158 -3.07 7.96 -9.15
N GLU A 159 -4.03 8.57 -9.88
CA GLU A 159 -4.02 10.01 -10.12
C GLU A 159 -4.18 10.83 -8.83
N THR A 160 -5.03 10.37 -7.91
CA THR A 160 -5.25 11.06 -6.63
C THR A 160 -4.02 10.95 -5.72
N ALA A 161 -3.40 9.77 -5.65
CA ALA A 161 -2.14 9.57 -4.93
C ALA A 161 -1.03 10.46 -5.51
N GLN A 162 -0.88 10.50 -6.83
CA GLN A 162 0.10 11.35 -7.51
C GLN A 162 -0.15 12.84 -7.26
N ALA A 163 -1.40 13.30 -7.36
CA ALA A 163 -1.77 14.68 -7.06
C ALA A 163 -1.39 15.08 -5.63
N ARG A 164 -1.59 14.16 -4.68
CA ARG A 164 -1.26 14.36 -3.27
C ARG A 164 0.25 14.40 -3.03
N ARG A 165 1.01 13.55 -3.73
CA ARG A 165 2.47 13.57 -3.68
C ARG A 165 3.05 14.90 -4.18
N ILE A 166 2.53 15.43 -5.28
CA ILE A 166 2.88 16.77 -5.78
C ILE A 166 2.48 17.86 -4.79
N LEU A 167 1.29 17.76 -4.18
CA LEU A 167 0.85 18.70 -3.15
C LEU A 167 1.83 18.74 -1.97
N GLU A 168 2.40 17.61 -1.57
CA GLU A 168 3.38 17.57 -0.48
C GLU A 168 4.79 18.05 -0.88
N GLY A 169 5.01 18.40 -2.15
CA GLY A 169 6.29 18.95 -2.63
C GLY A 169 7.37 17.90 -2.78
N HIS A 170 7.00 16.66 -3.08
CA HIS A 170 7.96 15.65 -3.51
C HIS A 170 8.40 15.94 -4.95
N ASP A 171 9.71 15.92 -5.19
CA ASP A 171 10.29 16.22 -6.51
C ASP A 171 10.14 15.06 -7.49
N ASP A 172 10.24 13.81 -7.01
CA ASP A 172 10.09 12.60 -7.82
C ASP A 172 8.65 12.11 -7.83
N ASN A 173 8.06 11.88 -9.00
CA ASN A 173 6.70 11.41 -9.17
C ASN A 173 6.65 10.04 -9.84
N PHE A 174 5.85 9.13 -9.31
CA PHE A 174 5.70 7.79 -9.91
C PHE A 174 4.94 7.80 -11.24
N MET A 175 4.17 8.85 -11.55
CA MET A 175 3.51 9.02 -12.85
C MET A 175 4.17 10.06 -13.78
N ASP A 176 5.47 10.33 -13.64
CA ASP A 176 6.17 11.27 -14.53
C ASP A 176 6.06 10.90 -16.02
N TRP A 177 5.85 9.62 -16.34
CA TRP A 177 5.64 9.13 -17.71
C TRP A 177 4.33 9.64 -18.35
N ALA A 178 3.30 9.96 -17.56
CA ALA A 178 2.00 10.39 -18.07
C ALA A 178 1.99 11.89 -18.45
N SER A 179 2.83 12.67 -17.78
CA SER A 179 2.98 14.10 -18.03
C SER A 179 4.39 14.54 -17.60
N PRO A 180 5.39 14.47 -18.50
CA PRO A 180 6.76 14.88 -18.22
C PRO A 180 6.89 16.40 -18.00
N THR A 181 5.80 17.15 -18.09
CA THR A 181 5.76 18.59 -17.91
C THR A 181 5.32 18.97 -16.49
N GLN A 182 6.21 19.75 -15.86
CA GLN A 182 5.97 20.80 -14.86
C GLN A 182 6.17 20.42 -13.39
N HIS A 183 7.44 20.45 -13.00
CA HIS A 183 7.88 20.70 -11.64
C HIS A 183 7.26 22.02 -11.12
N GLY A 184 6.53 21.95 -10.00
CA GLY A 184 6.21 23.13 -9.19
C GLY A 184 4.72 23.45 -8.95
N GLY A 185 3.76 22.70 -9.50
CA GLY A 185 2.35 23.01 -9.29
C GLY A 185 1.37 21.90 -9.64
N LEU A 186 0.09 22.14 -9.31
CA LEU A 186 -1.02 21.24 -9.59
C LEU A 186 -1.86 21.74 -10.75
N THR A 187 -2.28 20.83 -11.62
CA THR A 187 -3.25 21.09 -12.67
C THR A 187 -4.67 21.26 -12.11
N MET A 188 -5.57 21.82 -12.91
CA MET A 188 -7.00 21.91 -12.55
C MET A 188 -7.63 20.55 -12.27
N ARG A 189 -7.24 19.51 -13.02
CA ARG A 189 -7.69 18.12 -12.79
C ARG A 189 -7.23 17.60 -11.44
N GLN A 190 -5.95 17.77 -11.10
CA GLN A 190 -5.41 17.35 -9.81
C GLN A 190 -6.07 18.12 -8.65
N MET A 191 -6.33 19.41 -8.82
CA MET A 191 -7.10 20.19 -7.84
C MET A 191 -8.54 19.70 -7.68
N ALA A 192 -9.18 19.25 -8.76
CA ALA A 192 -10.49 18.61 -8.71
C ALA A 192 -10.45 17.30 -7.91
N LEU A 193 -9.47 16.43 -8.18
CA LEU A 193 -9.26 15.19 -7.41
C LEU A 193 -9.07 15.47 -5.91
N LEU A 194 -8.18 16.41 -5.57
CA LEU A 194 -7.86 16.75 -4.18
C LEU A 194 -8.94 17.56 -3.44
N SER A 195 -9.94 18.07 -4.14
CA SER A 195 -11.08 18.75 -3.51
C SER A 195 -12.36 17.92 -3.53
N GLY A 196 -12.38 16.82 -4.29
CA GLY A 196 -13.59 16.07 -4.61
C GLY A 196 -14.61 16.88 -5.42
N MET A 197 -14.15 17.89 -6.16
CA MET A 197 -14.99 18.72 -7.01
C MET A 197 -14.77 18.36 -8.48
N THR A 198 -15.72 18.73 -9.34
CA THR A 198 -15.49 18.63 -10.79
C THR A 198 -14.50 19.68 -11.26
N GLU A 199 -13.72 19.37 -12.31
CA GLU A 199 -12.75 20.32 -12.88
C GLU A 199 -13.41 21.65 -13.29
N ALA A 200 -14.61 21.58 -13.88
CA ALA A 200 -15.41 22.77 -14.22
C ALA A 200 -15.74 23.64 -12.99
N SER A 201 -16.00 23.03 -11.83
CA SER A 201 -16.24 23.74 -10.58
C SER A 201 -14.98 24.42 -10.06
N VAL A 202 -13.83 23.73 -10.12
CA VAL A 202 -12.53 24.31 -9.73
C VAL A 202 -12.17 25.49 -10.63
N ARG A 203 -12.32 25.36 -11.95
CA ARG A 203 -12.11 26.46 -12.92
C ARG A 203 -13.04 27.65 -12.66
N THR A 204 -14.27 27.38 -12.23
CA THR A 204 -15.21 28.44 -11.85
C THR A 204 -14.74 29.16 -10.57
N LEU A 205 -14.16 28.43 -9.62
CA LEU A 205 -13.62 28.95 -8.36
C LEU A 205 -12.25 29.63 -8.51
N SER A 206 -11.55 29.45 -9.64
CA SER A 206 -10.32 30.20 -9.95
C SER A 206 -10.58 31.58 -10.55
N ASN A 207 -11.84 31.99 -10.74
CA ASN A 207 -12.15 33.34 -11.21
C ASN A 207 -11.77 34.38 -10.14
N PRO A 208 -10.84 35.32 -10.42
CA PRO A 208 -10.33 36.27 -9.43
C PRO A 208 -11.39 37.23 -8.89
N LYS A 209 -12.55 37.36 -9.56
CA LYS A 209 -13.68 38.17 -9.07
C LYS A 209 -14.46 37.52 -7.93
N ARG A 210 -14.22 36.24 -7.64
CA ARG A 210 -14.90 35.53 -6.54
C ARG A 210 -14.17 35.72 -5.22
N ARG A 211 -14.94 35.73 -4.12
CA ARG A 211 -14.37 35.67 -2.76
C ARG A 211 -13.65 34.34 -2.57
N ASN A 212 -12.43 34.37 -2.04
CA ASN A 212 -11.56 33.20 -1.83
C ASN A 212 -11.27 32.42 -3.12
N ALA A 213 -11.02 33.14 -4.22
CA ALA A 213 -10.64 32.54 -5.49
C ALA A 213 -9.37 31.69 -5.37
N LEU A 214 -9.33 30.57 -6.09
CA LEU A 214 -8.12 29.77 -6.24
C LEU A 214 -7.11 30.54 -7.09
N VAL A 215 -5.94 30.83 -6.52
CA VAL A 215 -4.88 31.54 -7.21
C VAL A 215 -4.21 30.61 -8.22
N THR A 216 -4.13 31.05 -9.47
CA THR A 216 -3.58 30.28 -10.58
C THR A 216 -2.43 31.03 -11.25
N VAL A 217 -1.44 30.30 -11.72
CA VAL A 217 -0.33 30.80 -12.53
C VAL A 217 -0.44 30.22 -13.93
N ASN A 218 -0.18 31.03 -14.95
CA ASN A 218 -0.11 30.57 -16.33
C ASN A 218 1.35 30.32 -16.70
N ASP A 219 1.72 29.07 -16.96
CA ASP A 219 3.07 28.68 -17.36
C ASP A 219 3.21 28.57 -18.88
N GLY A 220 2.59 29.52 -19.59
CA GLY A 220 2.57 29.64 -21.05
C GLY A 220 1.64 28.66 -21.77
N LYS A 221 1.69 27.37 -21.41
CA LYS A 221 0.86 26.30 -22.02
C LYS A 221 -0.29 25.84 -21.13
N ASN A 222 -0.07 25.84 -19.81
CA ASN A 222 -0.99 25.28 -18.84
C ASN A 222 -1.33 26.28 -17.73
N VAL A 223 -2.56 26.19 -17.22
CA VAL A 223 -2.97 26.88 -16.00
C VAL A 223 -2.71 25.95 -14.82
N MET A 224 -1.83 26.38 -13.93
CA MET A 224 -1.41 25.63 -12.75
C MET A 224 -1.75 26.37 -11.46
N VAL A 225 -1.67 25.64 -10.35
CA VAL A 225 -1.81 26.16 -9.00
C VAL A 225 -0.53 25.83 -8.24
N GLU A 226 0.16 26.84 -7.74
CA GLU A 226 1.34 26.61 -6.89
C GLU A 226 0.97 25.83 -5.63
N ILE A 227 1.88 24.98 -5.17
CA ILE A 227 1.66 24.07 -4.03
C ILE A 227 1.17 24.81 -2.78
N GLY A 228 1.81 25.94 -2.42
CA GLY A 228 1.41 26.74 -1.26
C GLY A 228 0.00 27.32 -1.37
N ALA A 229 -0.37 27.81 -2.56
CA ALA A 229 -1.71 28.30 -2.84
C ALA A 229 -2.75 27.18 -2.80
N ALA A 230 -2.43 26.01 -3.35
CA ALA A 230 -3.27 24.82 -3.32
C ALA A 230 -3.55 24.36 -1.87
N LYS A 231 -2.51 24.21 -1.04
CA LYS A 231 -2.65 23.83 0.38
C LYS A 231 -3.54 24.81 1.14
N THR A 232 -3.24 26.11 1.01
CA THR A 232 -4.02 27.17 1.69
C THR A 232 -5.48 27.12 1.28
N TRP A 233 -5.76 26.97 -0.02
CA TRP A 233 -7.12 26.91 -0.53
C TRP A 233 -7.85 25.64 -0.08
N LEU A 234 -7.21 24.47 -0.14
CA LEU A 234 -7.79 23.20 0.34
C LEU A 234 -8.07 23.22 1.84
N GLN A 235 -7.19 23.82 2.65
CA GLN A 235 -7.40 24.02 4.09
C GLN A 235 -8.57 24.96 4.36
N ALA A 236 -8.65 26.10 3.66
CA ALA A 236 -9.77 27.03 3.78
C ALA A 236 -11.12 26.41 3.36
N LYS A 237 -11.10 25.36 2.55
CA LYS A 237 -12.28 24.58 2.15
C LYS A 237 -12.56 23.36 3.04
N GLY A 238 -11.71 23.08 4.03
CA GLY A 238 -11.82 21.86 4.85
C GLY A 238 -11.70 20.58 4.02
N ARG A 239 -10.89 20.60 2.94
CA ARG A 239 -10.64 19.46 2.04
C ARG A 239 -9.20 18.98 2.09
N TYR A 240 -8.31 19.72 2.75
CA TYR A 240 -6.94 19.28 2.95
C TYR A 240 -6.88 18.09 3.88
N LEU A 241 -6.22 17.03 3.45
CA LEU A 241 -6.00 15.81 4.24
C LEU A 241 -4.48 15.67 4.49
N PRO A 242 -4.02 15.89 5.74
CA PRO A 242 -2.60 15.84 6.07
C PRO A 242 -2.04 14.42 5.97
N ILE A 243 -0.80 14.29 5.49
CA ILE A 243 -0.10 13.00 5.46
C ILE A 243 0.35 12.59 6.86
N ARG A 244 0.00 11.36 7.22
CA ARG A 244 0.47 10.66 8.42
C ARG A 244 1.34 9.51 7.98
N ARG A 245 2.57 9.49 8.49
CA ARG A 245 3.49 8.39 8.29
C ARG A 245 3.14 7.26 9.25
N THR A 246 2.84 6.10 8.70
CA THR A 246 2.65 4.84 9.41
C THR A 246 3.80 3.91 9.07
N ASN A 247 4.06 2.91 9.89
CA ASN A 247 4.92 1.79 9.51
C ASN A 247 4.13 0.53 9.85
N ARG A 248 3.46 -0.08 8.86
CA ARG A 248 2.62 -1.26 9.15
C ARG A 248 3.48 -2.42 9.65
N ASP A 249 4.65 -2.63 9.06
CA ASP A 249 5.59 -3.66 9.49
C ASP A 249 6.15 -3.41 10.90
N GLY A 250 6.30 -2.14 11.25
CA GLY A 250 6.67 -1.69 12.59
C GLY A 250 5.51 -1.72 13.60
N GLN A 251 4.27 -2.02 13.21
CA GLN A 251 3.14 -2.24 14.12
C GLN A 251 2.93 -3.74 14.35
N ILE A 252 3.78 -4.31 15.21
CA ILE A 252 3.71 -5.74 15.55
C ILE A 252 2.59 -5.97 16.58
N ASP A 253 1.50 -6.61 16.16
CA ASP A 253 0.56 -7.25 17.08
C ASP A 253 1.07 -8.65 17.45
N LEU A 254 1.79 -8.75 18.57
CA LEU A 254 2.32 -10.02 19.07
C LEU A 254 1.22 -11.02 19.48
N ALA A 255 -0.02 -10.57 19.74
CA ALA A 255 -1.11 -11.46 20.10
C ALA A 255 -1.64 -12.20 18.85
N ALA A 256 -1.79 -11.48 17.75
CA ALA A 256 -2.23 -12.04 16.48
C ALA A 256 -1.11 -12.70 15.66
N LYS A 257 0.08 -12.08 15.60
CA LYS A 257 1.20 -12.53 14.76
C LYS A 257 1.90 -13.75 15.35
N ARG A 258 2.13 -14.74 14.50
CA ARG A 258 3.04 -15.87 14.76
C ARG A 258 4.23 -15.73 13.82
N PHE A 259 5.39 -16.18 14.29
CA PHE A 259 6.64 -16.14 13.53
C PHE A 259 7.02 -17.56 13.11
N ASN A 260 7.42 -17.73 11.85
CA ASN A 260 7.75 -19.05 11.31
C ASN A 260 9.05 -19.60 11.90
N ASP A 261 10.03 -18.71 12.11
CA ASP A 261 11.37 -19.00 12.60
C ASP A 261 11.94 -17.78 13.35
N THR A 262 13.18 -17.90 13.85
CA THR A 262 13.84 -16.79 14.54
C THR A 262 14.24 -15.64 13.61
N ASP A 263 14.45 -15.88 12.32
CA ASP A 263 14.79 -14.86 11.34
C ASP A 263 13.59 -13.95 11.03
N ASP A 264 12.38 -14.50 10.90
CA ASP A 264 11.11 -13.77 10.75
C ASP A 264 10.82 -12.88 11.98
N LEU A 265 11.04 -13.43 13.19
CA LEU A 265 10.94 -12.63 14.42
C LEU A 265 11.97 -11.49 14.43
N ARG A 266 13.25 -11.77 14.12
CA ARG A 266 14.30 -10.75 14.07
C ARG A 266 13.94 -9.65 13.07
N TRP A 267 13.53 -10.02 11.86
CA TRP A 267 13.14 -9.08 10.82
C TRP A 267 12.00 -8.17 11.31
N ALA A 268 10.96 -8.72 11.92
CA ALA A 268 9.87 -7.91 12.47
C ALA A 268 10.35 -6.93 13.55
N LEU A 269 11.21 -7.39 14.47
CA LEU A 269 11.76 -6.52 15.51
C LEU A 269 12.68 -5.44 14.95
N ASP A 270 13.43 -5.71 13.88
CA ASP A 270 14.22 -4.72 13.17
C ASP A 270 13.34 -3.63 12.55
N GLN A 271 12.22 -4.02 11.93
CA GLN A 271 11.23 -3.06 11.41
C GLN A 271 10.66 -2.17 12.53
N ARG A 272 10.36 -2.77 13.69
CA ARG A 272 9.91 -2.01 14.87
C ARG A 272 10.98 -1.06 15.39
N LEU A 273 12.23 -1.50 15.45
CA LEU A 273 13.35 -0.67 15.88
C LEU A 273 13.51 0.53 14.95
N GLN A 274 13.54 0.31 13.64
CA GLN A 274 13.66 1.37 12.64
C GLN A 274 12.51 2.38 12.75
N TYR A 275 11.28 1.91 12.94
CA TYR A 275 10.13 2.78 13.18
C TYR A 275 10.32 3.71 14.38
N LEU A 276 10.79 3.18 15.52
CA LEU A 276 10.95 3.96 16.75
C LEU A 276 12.14 4.92 16.69
N LEU A 277 13.21 4.55 15.98
CA LEU A 277 14.38 5.41 15.80
C LEU A 277 14.10 6.56 14.83
N GLY A 278 13.10 6.44 13.95
CA GLY A 278 12.59 7.56 13.14
C GLY A 278 11.74 8.58 13.92
N GLN A 279 11.55 8.41 15.24
CA GLN A 279 10.73 9.28 16.09
C GLN A 279 11.56 10.01 17.14
N ASP A 280 10.95 11.01 17.79
CA ASP A 280 11.56 11.79 18.90
C ASP A 280 12.05 10.92 20.08
N ALA A 281 11.58 9.66 20.17
CA ALA A 281 11.96 8.71 21.21
C ALA A 281 13.26 7.92 20.94
N ALA A 282 13.97 8.18 19.82
CA ALA A 282 15.10 7.36 19.38
C ALA A 282 16.19 7.18 20.46
N ALA A 283 16.59 8.27 21.12
CA ALA A 283 17.61 8.25 22.16
C ALA A 283 17.20 7.42 23.38
N LYS A 284 15.91 7.47 23.76
CA LYS A 284 15.36 6.68 24.86
C LYS A 284 15.39 5.19 24.53
N VAL A 285 14.94 4.82 23.32
CA VAL A 285 14.93 3.42 22.86
C VAL A 285 16.35 2.86 22.82
N ARG A 286 17.31 3.63 22.26
CA ARG A 286 18.72 3.20 22.21
C ARG A 286 19.30 2.99 23.61
N HIS A 287 19.11 3.94 24.52
CA HIS A 287 19.58 3.81 25.90
C HIS A 287 18.97 2.58 26.62
N GLN A 288 17.69 2.29 26.39
CA GLN A 288 17.04 1.12 26.99
C GLN A 288 17.59 -0.19 26.43
N LEU A 289 17.88 -0.27 25.13
CA LEU A 289 18.49 -1.44 24.51
C LEU A 289 19.95 -1.63 24.96
N ASP A 290 20.73 -0.55 25.03
CA ASP A 290 22.12 -0.59 25.49
C ASP A 290 22.25 -1.04 26.96
N ALA A 291 21.23 -0.78 27.78
CA ALA A 291 21.17 -1.24 29.18
C ALA A 291 20.90 -2.75 29.30
N ILE A 292 20.34 -3.38 28.27
CA ILE A 292 20.11 -4.84 28.21
C ILE A 292 21.40 -5.51 27.73
N ASP A 293 21.92 -5.05 26.59
CA ASP A 293 23.22 -5.46 26.05
C ASP A 293 23.76 -4.33 25.16
N PRO A 294 24.93 -3.73 25.48
CA PRO A 294 25.55 -2.67 24.66
C PRO A 294 25.86 -3.08 23.22
N GLN A 295 25.90 -4.38 22.91
CA GLN A 295 26.13 -4.90 21.57
C GLN A 295 24.84 -5.30 20.84
N LEU A 296 23.67 -5.08 21.47
CA LEU A 296 22.38 -5.52 20.95
C LEU A 296 22.01 -4.84 19.64
N VAL A 297 22.37 -3.58 19.46
CA VAL A 297 22.03 -2.85 18.24
C VAL A 297 23.28 -2.69 17.38
N ASP A 298 23.27 -3.35 16.23
CA ASP A 298 24.32 -3.20 15.23
C ASP A 298 24.32 -1.79 14.65
N GLY A 299 25.46 -1.10 14.77
CA GLY A 299 25.69 0.21 14.16
C GLY A 299 26.33 0.15 12.77
N GLY A 300 26.47 -1.04 12.17
CA GLY A 300 27.16 -1.25 10.89
C GLY A 300 26.59 -0.41 9.74
N ASP A 301 25.27 -0.28 9.67
CA ASP A 301 24.60 0.70 8.82
C ASP A 301 23.92 1.75 9.70
N ALA A 302 24.49 2.95 9.76
CA ALA A 302 23.93 4.06 10.53
C ALA A 302 22.52 4.45 10.07
N ALA A 303 22.17 4.16 8.80
CA ALA A 303 20.84 4.43 8.27
C ALA A 303 19.82 3.35 8.65
N ARG A 304 20.27 2.10 8.91
CA ARG A 304 19.41 0.94 9.15
C ARG A 304 19.97 0.04 10.26
N PRO A 305 19.91 0.50 11.53
CA PRO A 305 20.32 -0.33 12.65
C PRO A 305 19.45 -1.60 12.74
N THR A 306 20.08 -2.70 13.12
CA THR A 306 19.46 -4.02 13.29
C THR A 306 19.78 -4.59 14.66
N LEU A 307 18.95 -5.51 15.15
CA LEU A 307 19.13 -6.19 16.42
C LEU A 307 19.99 -7.45 16.23
N ARG A 308 21.05 -7.55 17.00
CA ARG A 308 21.92 -8.73 17.11
C ARG A 308 21.32 -9.72 18.10
N LEU A 309 20.27 -10.40 17.68
CA LEU A 309 19.60 -11.42 18.49
C LEU A 309 20.34 -12.76 18.36
N THR A 310 21.11 -13.14 19.38
CA THR A 310 21.73 -14.48 19.45
C THR A 310 20.73 -15.52 19.95
N ALA A 311 20.98 -16.80 19.67
CA ALA A 311 20.14 -17.89 20.19
C ALA A 311 20.06 -17.89 21.73
N ALA A 312 21.17 -17.54 22.40
CA ALA A 312 21.20 -17.42 23.87
C ALA A 312 20.28 -16.28 24.35
N LEU A 313 20.30 -15.13 23.67
CA LEU A 313 19.45 -14.00 23.99
C LEU A 313 17.97 -14.31 23.74
N MET A 314 17.64 -14.99 22.64
CA MET A 314 16.27 -15.40 22.35
C MET A 314 15.71 -16.43 23.35
N ALA A 315 16.58 -17.24 23.95
CA ALA A 315 16.23 -18.16 25.02
C ALA A 315 16.12 -17.48 26.40
N ASP A 316 16.64 -16.26 26.55
CA ASP A 316 16.55 -15.47 27.78
C ASP A 316 15.25 -14.67 27.82
N ALA A 317 14.27 -15.20 28.56
CA ALA A 317 12.96 -14.58 28.71
C ALA A 317 13.02 -13.18 29.35
N GLN A 318 13.95 -12.94 30.27
CA GLN A 318 14.08 -11.64 30.92
C GLN A 318 14.66 -10.60 29.94
N ALA A 319 15.68 -10.98 29.18
CA ALA A 319 16.26 -10.11 28.16
C ALA A 319 15.23 -9.79 27.07
N MET A 320 14.53 -10.79 26.53
CA MET A 320 13.49 -10.58 25.51
C MET A 320 12.32 -9.74 26.02
N ALA A 321 11.92 -9.89 27.29
CA ALA A 321 10.92 -9.01 27.89
C ALA A 321 11.41 -7.56 27.99
N GLY A 322 12.67 -7.36 28.36
CA GLY A 322 13.32 -6.05 28.35
C GLY A 322 13.33 -5.42 26.96
N ILE A 323 13.67 -6.20 25.92
CA ILE A 323 13.66 -5.76 24.52
C ILE A 323 12.24 -5.34 24.12
N GLY A 324 11.23 -6.11 24.51
CA GLY A 324 9.84 -5.78 24.24
C GLY A 324 9.44 -4.43 24.85
N VAL A 325 9.80 -4.18 26.11
CA VAL A 325 9.55 -2.88 26.77
C VAL A 325 10.28 -1.74 26.06
N ALA A 326 11.54 -1.93 25.67
CA ALA A 326 12.32 -0.93 24.94
C ALA A 326 11.69 -0.60 23.56
N LEU A 327 11.11 -1.60 22.91
CA LEU A 327 10.43 -1.47 21.62
C LEU A 327 8.94 -1.12 21.72
N ASN A 328 8.45 -0.70 22.89
CA ASN A 328 7.03 -0.41 23.15
C ASN A 328 6.10 -1.56 22.71
N LEU A 329 6.47 -2.80 23.06
CA LEU A 329 5.72 -4.04 22.85
C LEU A 329 5.41 -4.70 24.21
N PRO A 330 4.38 -5.56 24.31
CA PRO A 330 4.14 -6.34 25.53
C PRO A 330 5.31 -7.30 25.81
N GLY A 331 6.18 -6.96 26.78
CA GLY A 331 7.44 -7.65 27.04
C GLY A 331 7.30 -9.15 27.29
N GLU A 332 6.39 -9.54 28.17
CA GLU A 332 6.13 -10.97 28.47
C GLU A 332 5.68 -11.74 27.22
N LEU A 333 4.83 -11.13 26.39
CA LEU A 333 4.36 -11.76 25.16
C LEU A 333 5.48 -11.88 24.14
N LEU A 334 6.39 -10.89 24.04
CA LEU A 334 7.55 -10.99 23.18
C LEU A 334 8.48 -12.13 23.61
N ALA A 335 8.74 -12.27 24.92
CA ALA A 335 9.54 -13.37 25.45
C ALA A 335 8.95 -14.74 25.09
N LEU A 336 7.62 -14.89 25.20
CA LEU A 336 6.93 -16.11 24.80
C LEU A 336 7.03 -16.37 23.29
N ARG A 337 6.90 -15.33 22.45
CA ARG A 337 7.05 -15.45 20.98
C ARG A 337 8.48 -15.79 20.56
N ALA A 338 9.48 -15.26 21.26
CA ALA A 338 10.87 -15.60 21.04
C ALA A 338 11.18 -17.06 21.37
N ALA A 339 10.68 -17.54 22.51
CA ALA A 339 10.78 -18.95 22.88
C ALA A 339 10.06 -19.87 21.88
N GLU A 340 8.88 -19.46 21.39
CA GLU A 340 8.13 -20.20 20.36
C GLU A 340 8.92 -20.31 19.05
N ALA A 341 9.44 -19.18 18.54
CA ALA A 341 10.24 -19.14 17.31
C ALA A 341 11.53 -19.96 17.44
N HIS A 342 12.24 -19.84 18.56
CA HIS A 342 13.44 -20.64 18.84
C HIS A 342 13.15 -22.14 18.89
N ALA A 343 12.06 -22.55 19.54
CA ALA A 343 11.66 -23.95 19.62
C ALA A 343 11.33 -24.53 18.23
N ARG A 344 10.73 -23.73 17.32
CA ARG A 344 10.49 -24.13 15.93
C ARG A 344 11.79 -24.42 15.18
N ASP A 345 12.79 -23.54 15.31
CA ASP A 345 14.08 -23.73 14.65
C ASP A 345 14.82 -24.97 15.16
N VAL A 346 14.80 -25.22 16.47
CA VAL A 346 15.37 -26.44 17.06
C VAL A 346 14.65 -27.68 16.51
N LEU A 347 13.32 -27.67 16.46
CA LEU A 347 12.54 -28.78 15.91
C LEU A 347 12.86 -29.04 14.44
N ALA A 348 12.87 -27.98 13.60
CA ALA A 348 13.21 -28.09 12.19
C ALA A 348 14.64 -28.66 11.99
N GLY A 349 15.60 -28.25 12.83
CA GLY A 349 16.95 -28.80 12.83
C GLY A 349 16.99 -30.30 13.17
N LEU A 350 16.23 -30.74 14.17
CA LEU A 350 16.12 -32.15 14.54
C LEU A 350 15.46 -32.98 13.44
N GLU A 351 14.40 -32.46 12.80
CA GLU A 351 13.74 -33.13 11.67
C GLU A 351 14.70 -33.31 10.48
N GLN A 352 15.50 -32.31 10.16
CA GLN A 352 16.53 -32.43 9.12
C GLN A 352 17.59 -33.48 9.48
N GLN A 353 18.03 -33.54 10.75
CA GLN A 353 18.97 -34.57 11.21
C GLN A 353 18.35 -35.97 11.10
N LEU A 354 17.10 -36.14 11.53
CA LEU A 354 16.37 -37.40 11.42
C LEU A 354 16.25 -37.86 9.96
N GLN A 355 15.88 -36.96 9.04
CA GLN A 355 15.82 -37.27 7.62
C GLN A 355 17.18 -37.70 7.04
N ARG A 356 18.27 -37.07 7.49
CA ARG A 356 19.63 -37.49 7.09
C ARG A 356 19.97 -38.89 7.59
N HIS A 357 19.64 -39.21 8.84
CA HIS A 357 19.84 -40.55 9.39
C HIS A 357 19.00 -41.62 8.68
N ILE A 358 17.73 -41.33 8.36
CA ILE A 358 16.87 -42.23 7.57
C ILE A 358 17.46 -42.49 6.19
N LYS A 359 17.88 -41.42 5.48
CA LYS A 359 18.52 -41.55 4.16
C LYS A 359 19.81 -42.37 4.23
N ALA A 360 20.65 -42.12 5.23
CA ALA A 360 21.90 -42.86 5.43
C ALA A 360 21.65 -44.36 5.71
N ALA A 361 20.66 -44.68 6.54
CA ALA A 361 20.27 -46.06 6.85
C ALA A 361 19.69 -46.79 5.62
N ALA A 362 18.95 -46.09 4.76
CA ALA A 362 18.42 -46.67 3.52
C ALA A 362 19.51 -46.95 2.45
N THR A 363 20.65 -46.27 2.54
CA THR A 363 21.79 -46.44 1.62
C THR A 363 22.88 -47.38 2.12
N ALA A 364 22.75 -47.91 3.34
CA ALA A 364 23.73 -48.85 3.89
C ALA A 364 23.54 -50.25 3.25
N PRO A 365 24.59 -50.85 2.66
CA PRO A 365 24.53 -52.12 1.92
C PRO A 365 24.30 -53.37 2.79
#